data_AF-A0A954H3B7-F1
#
_entry.id   AF-A0A954H3B7-F1
#
_cell.length_a   1.000
_cell.length_b   1.000
_cell.length_c   1.000
_cell.angle_alpha   90.00
_cell.angle_beta   90.00
_cell.angle_gamma   90.00
#
_symmetry.space_group_name_H-M   'P 1'
#
loop_
_entity.id
_entity.type
_entity.pdbx_description
1 polymer ?
#
loop_
_entity_poly.entity_id
_entity_poly.type
_entity_poly.pdbx_seq_one_letter_code
_entity_poly.pdbx_strand_id
1 'polypeptide(L)'
;MSLLRKLLLSLAAAMLLAGLSDVALAQKSRKPSPPKFQLQYFNVPGRGALMSAADINNLGQVVGYYEDSVGHLRAFFYDPAISATTAMDLEAMIDGAGVPTGWRLTHARSINDGGIILGEMAGSDPETGEPVRWGFVLDTLSTEPAVIPLPDIPGVDEFSRLRPVDINNNGDILCYYSANGALWNVVFNPFLQSGPWFLDQPVWGSYSNKIGNATASSGAIVGIRLADGTLARWIPESDLLVNLGVGSNVMCVDINDAGYMVGSYNNSPMRLITPPPKTFNVGVQLTNWASGINNSNDVSISSGYLYRDDIGLVNLSSYLSGTTVDRTLWSNAALKGLGKIADRNVTSKYGQMIGTLSIRNADGTLYYQPYLLTPIAPTKR
;
A
#
# COMPACT_ATOMS: atom_id res chain seq x y z
N MET A 1 -47.57 -17.06 -60.50
CA MET A 1 -47.66 -15.91 -59.57
C MET A 1 -47.39 -16.24 -58.09
N SER A 2 -47.44 -17.50 -57.62
CA SER A 2 -47.28 -17.81 -56.18
C SER A 2 -45.82 -17.86 -55.68
N LEU A 3 -44.84 -18.16 -56.55
CA LEU A 3 -43.42 -18.19 -56.16
C LEU A 3 -42.81 -16.77 -56.01
N LEU A 4 -43.15 -15.85 -56.91
CA LEU A 4 -42.59 -14.50 -56.91
C LEU A 4 -43.04 -13.67 -55.68
N ARG A 5 -44.28 -13.87 -55.22
CA ARG A 5 -44.79 -13.27 -53.97
C ARG A 5 -44.08 -13.82 -52.74
N LYS A 6 -43.81 -15.13 -52.70
CA LYS A 6 -43.07 -15.75 -51.58
C LYS A 6 -41.62 -15.27 -51.53
N LEU A 7 -40.97 -15.11 -52.70
CA LEU A 7 -39.60 -14.59 -52.78
C LEU A 7 -39.50 -13.12 -52.36
N LEU A 8 -40.47 -12.28 -52.73
CA LEU A 8 -40.51 -10.86 -52.36
C LEU A 8 -40.81 -10.67 -50.86
N LEU A 9 -41.69 -11.48 -50.27
CA LEU A 9 -41.94 -11.46 -48.82
C LEU A 9 -40.73 -11.94 -48.00
N SER A 10 -39.99 -12.96 -48.48
CA SER A 10 -38.77 -13.39 -47.81
C SER A 10 -37.64 -12.37 -47.90
N LEU A 11 -37.51 -11.66 -49.03
CA LEU A 11 -36.51 -10.60 -49.20
C LEU A 11 -36.83 -9.37 -48.33
N ALA A 12 -38.11 -8.99 -48.22
CA ALA A 12 -38.54 -7.90 -47.37
C ALA A 12 -38.36 -8.21 -45.87
N ALA A 13 -38.63 -9.45 -45.44
CA ALA A 13 -38.36 -9.89 -44.07
C ALA A 13 -36.86 -9.95 -43.75
N ALA A 14 -36.02 -10.42 -44.68
CA ALA A 14 -34.57 -10.44 -44.52
C ALA A 14 -33.98 -9.02 -44.47
N MET A 15 -34.51 -8.06 -45.24
CA MET A 15 -34.09 -6.66 -45.15
C MET A 15 -34.59 -5.95 -43.88
N LEU A 16 -35.77 -6.32 -43.35
CA LEU A 16 -36.23 -5.81 -42.05
C LEU A 16 -35.39 -6.37 -40.89
N LEU A 17 -34.96 -7.63 -40.95
CA LEU A 17 -34.07 -8.22 -39.93
C LEU A 17 -32.62 -7.72 -40.05
N ALA A 18 -32.10 -7.49 -41.26
CA ALA A 18 -30.77 -6.92 -41.47
C ALA A 18 -30.68 -5.41 -41.15
N GLY A 19 -31.81 -4.69 -41.21
CA GLY A 19 -31.90 -3.29 -40.79
C GLY A 19 -32.05 -3.06 -39.28
N LEU A 20 -32.33 -4.12 -38.51
CA LEU A 20 -32.49 -4.05 -37.05
C LEU A 20 -31.23 -4.47 -36.28
N SER A 21 -30.20 -5.01 -36.93
CA SER A 21 -28.96 -5.43 -36.27
C SER A 21 -27.95 -4.32 -36.00
N ASP A 22 -27.98 -3.22 -36.76
CA ASP A 22 -26.99 -2.12 -36.63
C ASP A 22 -27.49 -0.91 -35.82
N VAL A 23 -28.73 -0.94 -35.36
CA VAL A 23 -29.23 -0.03 -34.30
C VAL A 23 -29.16 -0.75 -32.94
N ALA A 24 -28.17 -1.63 -32.75
CA ALA A 24 -27.61 -1.86 -31.44
C ALA A 24 -26.99 -0.52 -31.01
N LEU A 25 -27.82 0.32 -30.40
CA LEU A 25 -27.47 1.57 -29.75
C LEU A 25 -26.05 1.44 -29.22
N ALA A 26 -25.12 2.18 -29.81
CA ALA A 26 -23.88 2.58 -29.15
C ALA A 26 -24.28 3.50 -27.98
N GLN A 27 -24.99 2.94 -26.99
CA GLN A 27 -25.01 3.44 -25.64
C GLN A 27 -23.56 3.33 -25.21
N LYS A 28 -22.81 4.42 -25.46
CA LYS A 28 -21.49 4.64 -24.90
C LYS A 28 -21.64 4.35 -23.42
N SER A 29 -21.18 3.17 -22.98
CA SER A 29 -21.48 2.67 -21.64
C SER A 29 -21.01 3.74 -20.68
N ARG A 30 -21.95 4.36 -19.98
CA ARG A 30 -21.62 5.47 -19.09
C ARG A 30 -20.65 4.92 -18.05
N LYS A 31 -19.46 5.50 -17.96
CA LYS A 31 -18.50 5.12 -16.92
C LYS A 31 -19.21 5.16 -15.57
N PRO A 32 -19.11 4.10 -14.75
CA PRO A 32 -19.77 4.09 -13.46
C PRO A 32 -19.26 5.26 -12.61
N SER A 33 -20.15 5.89 -11.86
CA SER A 33 -19.73 6.90 -10.89
C SER A 33 -19.13 6.20 -9.67
N PRO A 34 -17.98 6.66 -9.16
CA PRO A 34 -17.46 6.17 -7.88
C PRO A 34 -18.47 6.36 -6.74
N PRO A 35 -18.47 5.48 -5.73
CA PRO A 35 -19.25 5.67 -4.51
C PRO A 35 -18.72 6.89 -3.74
N LYS A 36 -19.47 7.31 -2.74
CA LYS A 36 -18.93 8.21 -1.71
C LYS A 36 -17.99 7.43 -0.80
N PHE A 37 -16.98 8.08 -0.27
CA PHE A 37 -16.06 7.53 0.73
C PHE A 37 -16.29 8.23 2.06
N GLN A 38 -16.62 7.47 3.10
CA GLN A 38 -16.65 7.96 4.45
C GLN A 38 -15.22 8.33 4.87
N LEU A 39 -15.01 9.61 5.13
CA LEU A 39 -13.77 10.14 5.68
C LEU A 39 -13.82 9.97 7.20
N GLN A 40 -12.80 9.33 7.74
CA GLN A 40 -12.67 9.06 9.17
C GLN A 40 -11.26 9.42 9.62
N TYR A 41 -11.17 10.39 10.54
CA TYR A 41 -9.92 10.72 11.21
C TYR A 41 -9.79 9.91 12.49
N PHE A 42 -8.56 9.55 12.83
CA PHE A 42 -8.22 8.91 14.09
C PHE A 42 -6.96 9.51 14.69
N ASN A 43 -6.70 9.22 15.96
CA ASN A 43 -5.60 9.82 16.71
C ASN A 43 -5.03 8.85 17.75
N VAL A 44 -3.75 9.00 18.11
CA VAL A 44 -3.14 8.33 19.28
C VAL A 44 -3.14 9.31 20.47
N PRO A 45 -3.69 8.95 21.64
CA PRO A 45 -3.63 9.80 22.82
C PRO A 45 -2.18 10.15 23.20
N GLY A 46 -1.92 11.41 23.55
CA GLY A 46 -0.60 11.86 24.02
C GLY A 46 0.47 12.03 22.93
N ARG A 47 0.11 11.96 21.64
CA ARG A 47 1.05 12.25 20.56
C ARG A 47 1.38 13.74 20.43
N GLY A 48 2.56 14.01 19.90
CA GLY A 48 2.98 15.27 19.29
C GLY A 48 2.45 15.45 17.86
N ALA A 49 3.07 16.38 17.13
CA ALA A 49 2.56 16.83 15.84
C ALA A 49 2.75 15.82 14.69
N LEU A 50 3.81 15.00 14.76
CA LEU A 50 4.16 14.03 13.72
C LEU A 50 3.40 12.72 13.91
N MET A 51 2.80 12.24 12.83
CA MET A 51 2.13 10.94 12.74
C MET A 51 2.02 10.54 11.26
N SER A 52 2.18 9.26 10.96
CA SER A 52 2.07 8.74 9.61
C SER A 52 1.46 7.34 9.61
N ALA A 53 0.43 7.13 8.79
CA ALA A 53 -0.10 5.81 8.48
C ALA A 53 0.77 5.15 7.41
N ALA A 54 1.31 3.98 7.71
CA ALA A 54 2.24 3.26 6.84
C ALA A 54 1.52 2.23 5.96
N ASP A 55 0.60 1.45 6.52
CA ASP A 55 -0.04 0.33 5.83
C ASP A 55 -1.45 0.02 6.34
N ILE A 56 -2.20 -0.75 5.53
CA ILE A 56 -3.57 -1.19 5.82
C ILE A 56 -3.80 -2.60 5.28
N ASN A 57 -4.51 -3.43 6.06
CA ASN A 57 -4.96 -4.75 5.59
C ASN A 57 -6.44 -4.74 5.14
N ASN A 58 -6.92 -5.88 4.62
CA ASN A 58 -8.29 -6.03 4.11
C ASN A 58 -9.39 -5.97 5.19
N LEU A 59 -9.01 -6.00 6.48
CA LEU A 59 -9.92 -5.78 7.60
C LEU A 59 -10.10 -4.30 7.94
N GLY A 60 -9.31 -3.41 7.31
CA GLY A 60 -9.31 -1.99 7.60
C GLY A 60 -8.44 -1.61 8.79
N GLN A 61 -7.63 -2.54 9.30
CA GLN A 61 -6.66 -2.26 10.36
C GLN A 61 -5.46 -1.52 9.78
N VAL A 62 -4.99 -0.52 10.50
CA VAL A 62 -3.97 0.42 10.04
C VAL A 62 -2.81 0.44 11.01
N VAL A 63 -1.60 0.43 10.48
CA VAL A 63 -0.36 0.56 11.26
C VAL A 63 0.41 1.81 10.85
N GLY A 64 1.28 2.27 11.75
CA GLY A 64 2.17 3.37 11.45
C GLY A 64 3.03 3.78 12.63
N TYR A 65 3.39 5.06 12.65
CA TYR A 65 4.19 5.65 13.71
C TYR A 65 3.76 7.08 14.02
N TYR A 66 4.13 7.54 15.20
CA TYR A 66 3.92 8.90 15.66
C TYR A 66 5.08 9.36 16.54
N GLU A 67 5.16 10.65 16.78
CA GLU A 67 6.07 11.24 17.77
C GLU A 67 5.29 11.50 19.05
N ASP A 68 5.76 11.05 20.21
CA ASP A 68 5.14 11.34 21.50
C ASP A 68 5.34 12.81 21.92
N SER A 69 4.78 13.22 23.07
CA SER A 69 4.89 14.60 23.55
C SER A 69 6.32 15.06 23.89
N VAL A 70 7.28 14.14 23.98
CA VAL A 70 8.70 14.42 24.29
C VAL A 70 9.63 14.21 23.10
N GLY A 71 9.08 13.94 21.92
CA GLY A 71 9.86 13.85 20.68
C GLY A 71 10.31 12.44 20.30
N HIS A 72 9.85 11.39 20.98
CA HIS A 72 10.23 10.03 20.65
C HIS A 72 9.28 9.40 19.65
N LEU A 73 9.85 8.65 18.69
CA LEU A 73 9.06 7.84 17.77
C LEU A 73 8.47 6.62 18.48
N ARG A 74 7.18 6.38 18.23
CA ARG A 74 6.35 5.30 18.78
C ARG A 74 5.54 4.66 17.66
N ALA A 75 5.41 3.34 17.66
CA ALA A 75 4.54 2.61 16.76
C ALA A 75 3.07 2.67 17.22
N PHE A 76 2.12 2.67 16.29
CA PHE A 76 0.70 2.57 16.62
C PHE A 76 -0.02 1.48 15.80
N PHE A 77 -1.12 1.01 16.35
CA PHE A 77 -2.11 0.17 15.68
C PHE A 77 -3.50 0.77 15.81
N TYR A 78 -4.24 0.83 14.72
CA TYR A 78 -5.60 1.34 14.65
C TYR A 78 -6.52 0.28 14.08
N ASP A 79 -7.56 -0.07 14.83
CA ASP A 79 -8.63 -0.95 14.36
C ASP A 79 -9.97 -0.21 14.48
N PRO A 80 -10.63 0.14 13.36
CA PRO A 80 -11.91 0.84 13.38
C PRO A 80 -13.04 0.01 14.01
N ALA A 81 -12.90 -1.32 14.13
CA ALA A 81 -13.83 -2.19 14.83
C ALA A 81 -13.68 -2.10 16.35
N ILE A 82 -12.50 -1.72 16.87
CA ILE A 82 -12.27 -1.48 18.30
C ILE A 82 -12.60 -0.04 18.67
N SER A 83 -12.12 0.93 17.89
CA SER A 83 -12.43 2.34 18.11
C SER A 83 -12.48 3.10 16.79
N ALA A 84 -13.57 3.84 16.58
CA ALA A 84 -13.73 4.65 15.39
C ALA A 84 -12.75 5.84 15.32
N THR A 85 -12.16 6.28 16.44
CA THR A 85 -11.38 7.54 16.47
C THR A 85 -10.03 7.42 17.14
N THR A 86 -9.73 6.28 17.77
CA THR A 86 -8.55 6.14 18.63
C THR A 86 -7.69 4.98 18.16
N ALA A 87 -6.43 5.29 17.84
CA ALA A 87 -5.38 4.31 17.65
C ALA A 87 -4.67 4.04 18.99
N MET A 88 -4.18 2.82 19.15
CA MET A 88 -3.42 2.39 20.33
C MET A 88 -1.93 2.56 20.09
N ASP A 89 -1.21 3.00 21.11
CA ASP A 89 0.24 2.82 21.15
C ASP A 89 0.56 1.33 21.20
N LEU A 90 1.42 0.86 20.30
CA LEU A 90 1.63 -0.57 20.08
C LEU A 90 2.32 -1.26 21.26
N GLU A 91 3.22 -0.55 21.93
CA GLU A 91 3.97 -1.07 23.08
C GLU A 91 3.09 -1.15 24.32
N ALA A 92 2.23 -0.14 24.54
CA ALA A 92 1.23 -0.15 25.60
C ALA A 92 0.16 -1.24 25.39
N MET A 93 -0.21 -1.54 24.13
CA MET A 93 -1.18 -2.59 23.79
C MET A 93 -0.72 -3.98 24.27
N ILE A 94 0.59 -4.24 24.27
CA ILE A 94 1.18 -5.53 24.64
C ILE A 94 1.84 -5.52 26.02
N ASP A 95 1.66 -4.44 26.80
CA ASP A 95 2.33 -4.24 28.11
C ASP A 95 3.85 -4.48 28.04
N GLY A 96 4.48 -4.06 26.94
CA GLY A 96 5.91 -4.27 26.68
C GLY A 96 6.34 -5.73 26.43
N ALA A 97 5.40 -6.67 26.27
CA ALA A 97 5.71 -8.08 26.06
C ALA A 97 6.64 -8.32 24.84
N GLY A 98 7.78 -8.97 25.09
CA GLY A 98 8.78 -9.25 24.05
C GLY A 98 9.67 -8.05 23.67
N VAL A 99 9.46 -6.87 24.27
CA VAL A 99 10.32 -5.69 24.05
C VAL A 99 11.51 -5.76 25.01
N PRO A 100 12.77 -5.75 24.53
CA PRO A 100 13.92 -5.75 25.41
C PRO A 100 13.97 -4.51 26.31
N THR A 101 14.50 -4.65 27.53
CA THR A 101 14.63 -3.53 28.47
C THR A 101 15.41 -2.36 27.86
N GLY A 102 14.83 -1.16 27.91
CA GLY A 102 15.44 0.07 27.36
C GLY A 102 15.22 0.25 25.85
N TRP A 103 14.54 -0.68 25.20
CA TRP A 103 14.12 -0.56 23.81
C TRP A 103 12.71 0.01 23.71
N ARG A 104 12.34 0.50 22.53
CA ARG A 104 11.00 1.02 22.23
C ARG A 104 10.55 0.62 20.84
N LEU A 105 9.24 0.40 20.66
CA LEU A 105 8.67 0.15 19.35
C LEU A 105 8.56 1.48 18.59
N THR A 106 9.31 1.66 17.50
CA THR A 106 9.40 2.96 16.82
C THR A 106 8.53 3.07 15.57
N HIS A 107 8.41 1.99 14.80
CA HIS A 107 7.65 1.99 13.56
C HIS A 107 6.91 0.66 13.41
N ALA A 108 5.60 0.69 13.15
CA ALA A 108 4.91 -0.42 12.52
C ALA A 108 4.87 -0.13 11.01
N ARG A 109 5.55 -0.96 10.21
CA ARG A 109 5.86 -0.70 8.79
C ARG A 109 4.82 -1.28 7.85
N SER A 110 4.37 -2.50 8.15
CA SER A 110 3.45 -3.26 7.31
C SER A 110 2.59 -4.19 8.15
N ILE A 111 1.41 -4.53 7.65
CA ILE A 111 0.47 -5.45 8.29
C ILE A 111 -0.19 -6.32 7.24
N ASN A 112 -0.30 -7.63 7.50
CA ASN A 112 -1.01 -8.54 6.62
C ASN A 112 -2.48 -8.77 7.07
N ASP A 113 -3.25 -9.49 6.26
CA ASP A 113 -4.65 -9.82 6.55
C ASP A 113 -4.84 -10.76 7.75
N GLY A 114 -3.77 -11.45 8.16
CA GLY A 114 -3.73 -12.25 9.38
C GLY A 114 -3.49 -11.43 10.65
N GLY A 115 -3.38 -10.09 10.56
CA GLY A 115 -3.10 -9.23 11.71
C GLY A 115 -1.65 -9.30 12.20
N ILE A 116 -0.74 -9.86 11.40
CA ILE A 116 0.70 -9.87 11.70
C ILE A 116 1.29 -8.54 11.28
N ILE A 117 1.85 -7.82 12.26
CA ILE A 117 2.55 -6.55 12.08
C ILE A 117 4.03 -6.81 11.92
N LEU A 118 4.64 -6.25 10.88
CA LEU A 118 6.08 -6.14 10.71
C LEU A 118 6.51 -4.72 11.09
N GLY A 119 7.47 -4.58 11.99
CA GLY A 119 7.90 -3.28 12.50
C GLY A 119 9.36 -3.19 12.88
N GLU A 120 9.78 -1.99 13.30
CA GLU A 120 11.14 -1.67 13.77
C GLU A 120 11.08 -1.15 15.21
N MET A 121 11.92 -1.73 16.06
CA MET A 121 12.21 -1.22 17.41
C MET A 121 13.61 -0.62 17.46
N ALA A 122 13.85 0.28 18.41
CA ALA A 122 15.15 0.91 18.61
C ALA A 122 15.54 0.90 20.07
N GLY A 123 16.84 0.77 20.32
CA GLY A 123 17.45 0.82 21.64
C GLY A 123 18.94 1.09 21.53
N SER A 124 19.67 0.79 22.59
CA SER A 124 21.13 0.78 22.58
C SER A 124 21.63 -0.66 22.61
N ASP A 125 22.70 -0.92 21.87
CA ASP A 125 23.46 -2.15 21.99
C ASP A 125 24.03 -2.26 23.42
N PRO A 126 23.86 -3.40 24.11
CA PRO A 126 24.31 -3.53 25.50
C PRO A 126 25.83 -3.56 25.65
N GLU A 127 26.58 -3.93 24.61
CA GLU A 127 28.04 -4.05 24.66
C GLU A 127 28.72 -2.74 24.25
N THR A 128 28.23 -2.11 23.19
CA THR A 128 28.84 -0.91 22.60
C THR A 128 28.17 0.39 23.03
N GLY A 129 26.92 0.34 23.50
CA GLY A 129 26.09 1.51 23.81
C GLY A 129 25.54 2.24 22.57
N GLU A 130 25.94 1.82 21.37
CA GLU A 130 25.56 2.45 20.11
C GLU A 130 24.06 2.28 19.82
N PRO A 131 23.41 3.24 19.14
CA PRO A 131 22.01 3.13 18.79
C PRO A 131 21.80 2.02 17.76
N VAL A 132 20.95 1.04 18.12
CA VAL A 132 20.60 -0.08 17.25
C VAL A 132 19.11 -0.04 16.95
N ARG A 133 18.77 -0.45 15.72
CA ARG A 133 17.40 -0.77 15.33
C ARG A 133 17.30 -2.24 14.99
N TRP A 134 16.15 -2.84 15.28
CA TRP A 134 15.89 -4.25 15.04
C TRP A 134 14.48 -4.42 14.49
N GLY A 135 14.34 -5.16 13.39
CA GLY A 135 13.03 -5.58 12.93
C GLY A 135 12.35 -6.51 13.93
N PHE A 136 11.02 -6.51 13.96
CA PHE A 136 10.21 -7.45 14.71
C PHE A 136 8.95 -7.85 13.94
N VAL A 137 8.36 -8.98 14.33
CA VAL A 137 6.95 -9.31 14.05
C VAL A 137 6.12 -9.33 15.32
N LEU A 138 4.83 -9.03 15.19
CA LEU A 138 3.84 -9.10 16.26
C LEU A 138 2.51 -9.61 15.69
N ASP A 139 2.01 -10.71 16.22
CA ASP A 139 0.68 -11.24 15.89
C ASP A 139 -0.37 -10.60 16.82
N THR A 140 -1.22 -9.74 16.26
CA THR A 140 -2.28 -9.05 17.02
C THR A 140 -3.49 -9.92 17.32
N LEU A 141 -3.61 -11.08 16.68
CA LEU A 141 -4.69 -12.04 16.90
C LEU A 141 -4.29 -13.13 17.90
N SER A 142 -3.02 -13.19 18.30
CA SER A 142 -2.55 -14.07 19.37
C SER A 142 -3.31 -13.81 20.68
N THR A 143 -3.57 -14.86 21.46
CA THR A 143 -4.12 -14.72 22.82
C THR A 143 -3.15 -14.04 23.78
N GLU A 144 -1.85 -14.11 23.47
CA GLU A 144 -0.77 -13.44 24.19
C GLU A 144 0.12 -12.73 23.15
N PRO A 145 -0.29 -11.55 22.66
CA PRO A 145 0.50 -10.80 21.69
C PRO A 145 1.85 -10.39 22.29
N ALA A 146 2.93 -10.76 21.63
CA ALA A 146 4.28 -10.42 22.04
C ALA A 146 5.15 -10.09 20.82
N VAL A 147 6.08 -9.18 21.02
CA VAL A 147 7.09 -8.84 20.01
C VAL A 147 8.07 -9.99 19.86
N ILE A 148 8.27 -10.43 18.62
CA ILE A 148 9.27 -11.43 18.24
C ILE A 148 10.31 -10.72 17.38
N PRO A 149 11.54 -10.49 17.88
CA PRO A 149 12.62 -9.91 17.10
C PRO A 149 12.91 -10.78 15.85
N LEU A 150 13.21 -10.13 14.72
CA LEU A 150 13.65 -10.87 13.52
C LEU A 150 15.02 -11.53 13.79
N PRO A 151 15.32 -12.68 13.18
CA PRO A 151 16.59 -13.35 13.39
C PRO A 151 17.76 -12.48 12.90
N ASP A 152 18.89 -12.58 13.59
CA ASP A 152 20.16 -12.08 13.08
C ASP A 152 20.65 -13.01 11.96
N ILE A 153 21.09 -12.43 10.85
CA ILE A 153 21.68 -13.17 9.74
C ILE A 153 23.21 -13.05 9.85
N PRO A 154 23.94 -14.17 10.00
CA PRO A 154 25.40 -14.16 10.03
C PRO A 154 26.00 -13.49 8.78
N GLY A 155 27.01 -12.63 8.98
CA GLY A 155 27.72 -11.96 7.88
C GLY A 155 27.04 -10.69 7.35
N VAL A 156 25.92 -10.27 7.95
CA VAL A 156 25.38 -8.91 7.78
C VAL A 156 26.09 -7.98 8.77
N ASP A 157 26.46 -6.77 8.33
CA ASP A 157 27.12 -5.78 9.19
C ASP A 157 26.31 -5.60 10.49
N GLU A 158 26.97 -5.75 11.66
CA GLU A 158 26.32 -5.78 12.99
C GLU A 158 25.46 -4.53 13.28
N PHE A 159 25.83 -3.38 12.71
CA PHE A 159 25.11 -2.11 12.82
C PHE A 159 23.85 -2.03 11.91
N SER A 160 23.70 -3.00 11.00
CA SER A 160 22.69 -3.06 9.95
C SER A 160 21.85 -4.33 10.02
N ARG A 161 21.44 -4.75 11.24
CA ARG A 161 20.38 -5.77 11.43
C ARG A 161 19.26 -5.57 10.43
N LEU A 162 18.62 -6.69 10.03
CA LEU A 162 17.55 -6.70 9.04
C LEU A 162 16.56 -5.56 9.25
N ARG A 163 16.47 -4.71 8.23
CA ARG A 163 15.56 -3.58 8.23
C ARG A 163 14.26 -4.00 7.54
N PRO A 164 13.12 -4.00 8.24
CA PRO A 164 11.84 -4.43 7.70
C PRO A 164 11.38 -3.50 6.57
N VAL A 165 10.85 -4.10 5.50
CA VAL A 165 10.27 -3.37 4.36
C VAL A 165 8.78 -3.62 4.22
N ASP A 166 8.37 -4.89 4.23
CA ASP A 166 7.02 -5.31 3.88
C ASP A 166 6.77 -6.77 4.31
N ILE A 167 5.51 -7.12 4.59
CA ILE A 167 5.08 -8.50 4.85
C ILE A 167 3.85 -8.80 3.98
N ASN A 168 3.80 -9.99 3.39
CA ASN A 168 2.62 -10.45 2.63
C ASN A 168 1.69 -11.33 3.47
N ASN A 169 0.54 -11.73 2.92
CA ASN A 169 -0.45 -12.60 3.57
C ASN A 169 0.03 -14.04 3.79
N ASN A 170 1.12 -14.45 3.15
CA ASN A 170 1.74 -15.75 3.38
C ASN A 170 2.72 -15.72 4.56
N GLY A 171 3.00 -14.53 5.11
CA GLY A 171 4.01 -14.33 6.16
C GLY A 171 5.43 -14.20 5.63
N ASP A 172 5.62 -14.05 4.31
CA ASP A 172 6.93 -13.77 3.73
C ASP A 172 7.29 -12.31 4.04
N ILE A 173 8.46 -12.13 4.64
CA ILE A 173 8.97 -10.86 5.10
C ILE A 173 10.08 -10.43 4.14
N LEU A 174 9.90 -9.24 3.55
CA LEU A 174 10.96 -8.56 2.83
C LEU A 174 11.72 -7.65 3.79
N CYS A 175 13.03 -7.82 3.81
CA CYS A 175 13.96 -6.94 4.53
C CYS A 175 15.06 -6.46 3.60
N TYR A 176 15.73 -5.38 4.01
CA TYR A 176 17.01 -5.00 3.44
C TYR A 176 18.12 -4.99 4.49
N TYR A 177 19.35 -5.09 4.03
CA TYR A 177 20.54 -5.00 4.87
C TYR A 177 21.67 -4.28 4.13
N SER A 178 22.68 -3.82 4.87
CA SER A 178 23.91 -3.26 4.31
C SER A 178 25.03 -4.29 4.43
N ALA A 179 25.78 -4.46 3.35
CA ALA A 179 27.01 -5.24 3.34
C ALA A 179 27.96 -4.69 2.26
N ASN A 180 29.24 -4.55 2.61
CA ASN A 180 30.29 -4.05 1.70
C ASN A 180 29.96 -2.68 1.06
N GLY A 181 29.30 -1.79 1.81
CA GLY A 181 28.92 -0.46 1.34
C GLY A 181 27.75 -0.42 0.34
N ALA A 182 27.05 -1.55 0.14
CA ALA A 182 25.87 -1.65 -0.71
C ALA A 182 24.66 -2.14 0.09
N LEU A 183 23.46 -1.82 -0.41
CA LEU A 183 22.20 -2.33 0.14
C LEU A 183 21.78 -3.59 -0.62
N TRP A 184 21.21 -4.55 0.09
CA TRP A 184 20.79 -5.85 -0.41
C TRP A 184 19.40 -6.19 0.10
N ASN A 185 18.67 -7.04 -0.62
CA ASN A 185 17.38 -7.56 -0.16
C ASN A 185 17.51 -9.01 0.32
N VAL A 186 16.70 -9.34 1.31
CA VAL A 186 16.49 -10.72 1.77
C VAL A 186 15.00 -10.93 1.96
N VAL A 187 14.53 -12.11 1.56
CA VAL A 187 13.18 -12.59 1.85
C VAL A 187 13.29 -13.82 2.72
N PHE A 188 12.46 -13.91 3.75
CA PHE A 188 12.34 -15.12 4.56
C PHE A 188 10.95 -15.19 5.15
N ASN A 189 10.55 -16.40 5.54
CA ASN A 189 9.28 -16.63 6.20
C ASN A 189 9.57 -17.33 7.52
N PRO A 190 9.42 -16.66 8.68
CA PRO A 190 9.77 -17.26 9.98
C PRO A 190 8.84 -18.42 10.37
N PHE A 191 7.71 -18.58 9.68
CA PHE A 191 6.76 -19.66 9.90
C PHE A 191 7.08 -20.90 9.06
N LEU A 192 7.99 -20.78 8.08
CA LEU A 192 8.47 -21.88 7.25
C LEU A 192 9.88 -22.29 7.67
N GLN A 193 10.22 -23.57 7.55
CA GLN A 193 11.54 -24.10 7.92
C GLN A 193 12.63 -23.86 6.86
N SER A 194 12.33 -23.10 5.81
CA SER A 194 13.31 -22.73 4.79
C SER A 194 14.20 -21.59 5.30
N GLY A 195 15.50 -21.68 5.01
CA GLY A 195 16.42 -20.57 5.25
C GLY A 195 16.06 -19.33 4.41
N PRO A 196 16.68 -18.17 4.72
CA PRO A 196 16.45 -16.93 3.97
C PRO A 196 16.90 -17.05 2.51
N TRP A 197 16.17 -16.39 1.62
CA TRP A 197 16.55 -16.16 0.23
C TRP A 197 17.20 -14.79 0.09
N PHE A 198 18.41 -14.74 -0.46
CA PHE A 198 19.15 -13.50 -0.69
C PHE A 198 19.11 -13.14 -2.17
N LEU A 199 18.91 -11.86 -2.47
CA LEU A 199 19.08 -11.37 -3.82
C LEU A 199 20.59 -11.24 -4.12
N ASP A 200 21.02 -11.78 -5.26
CA ASP A 200 22.41 -11.76 -5.73
C ASP A 200 22.87 -10.41 -6.34
N GLN A 201 22.04 -9.37 -6.21
CA GLN A 201 22.30 -8.02 -6.72
C GLN A 201 22.01 -6.93 -5.69
N PRO A 202 22.83 -5.86 -5.67
CA PRO A 202 22.57 -4.72 -4.81
C PRO A 202 21.37 -3.90 -5.30
N VAL A 203 20.70 -3.27 -4.35
CA VAL A 203 19.50 -2.45 -4.57
C VAL A 203 19.79 -0.98 -4.26
N TRP A 204 19.01 -0.08 -4.87
CA TRP A 204 19.23 1.37 -4.73
C TRP A 204 18.82 1.90 -3.34
N GLY A 205 17.77 1.34 -2.74
CA GLY A 205 17.26 1.79 -1.45
C GLY A 205 16.00 1.06 -1.01
N SER A 206 15.66 1.21 0.27
CA SER A 206 14.54 0.49 0.91
C SER A 206 13.16 0.95 0.47
N TYR A 207 13.01 2.24 0.12
CA TYR A 207 11.75 2.83 -0.31
C TYR A 207 11.29 2.38 -1.71
N SER A 208 12.08 1.56 -2.41
CA SER A 208 11.81 1.14 -3.78
C SER A 208 11.59 -0.36 -3.94
N ASN A 209 11.34 -1.08 -2.82
CA ASN A 209 11.21 -2.52 -2.80
C ASN A 209 9.92 -2.94 -2.08
N LYS A 210 9.14 -3.85 -2.65
CA LYS A 210 7.88 -4.36 -2.09
C LYS A 210 7.60 -5.80 -2.48
N ILE A 211 6.80 -6.52 -1.70
CA ILE A 211 6.51 -7.94 -1.91
C ILE A 211 5.00 -8.17 -2.07
N GLY A 212 4.62 -8.87 -3.15
CA GLY A 212 3.26 -9.35 -3.36
C GLY A 212 3.04 -10.72 -2.72
N ASN A 213 1.78 -11.17 -2.64
CA ASN A 213 1.50 -12.53 -2.17
C ASN A 213 1.96 -13.56 -3.19
N ALA A 214 2.33 -14.75 -2.71
CA ALA A 214 2.41 -15.90 -3.59
C ALA A 214 1.00 -16.27 -4.07
N THR A 215 0.91 -16.75 -5.30
CA THR A 215 -0.35 -17.21 -5.90
C THR A 215 -0.31 -18.72 -6.11
N ALA A 216 -1.43 -19.33 -6.50
CA ALA A 216 -1.45 -20.75 -6.87
C ALA A 216 -0.49 -21.11 -8.02
N SER A 217 -0.05 -20.10 -8.81
CA SER A 217 0.77 -20.28 -10.00
C SER A 217 2.16 -19.67 -9.92
N SER A 218 2.50 -18.98 -8.83
CA SER A 218 3.79 -18.29 -8.66
C SER A 218 4.14 -18.15 -7.19
N GLY A 219 5.43 -18.24 -6.86
CA GLY A 219 5.97 -17.76 -5.59
C GLY A 219 5.74 -16.26 -5.37
N ALA A 220 6.10 -15.76 -4.20
CA ALA A 220 6.00 -14.34 -3.88
C ALA A 220 6.84 -13.52 -4.86
N ILE A 221 6.31 -12.37 -5.31
CA ILE A 221 7.00 -11.53 -6.29
C ILE A 221 7.47 -10.26 -5.58
N VAL A 222 8.77 -10.01 -5.63
CA VAL A 222 9.37 -8.78 -5.12
C VAL A 222 9.57 -7.80 -6.28
N GLY A 223 9.00 -6.60 -6.17
CA GLY A 223 9.32 -5.47 -7.03
C GLY A 223 10.50 -4.72 -6.48
N ILE A 224 11.52 -4.45 -7.30
CA ILE A 224 12.82 -3.96 -6.83
C ILE A 224 13.34 -2.89 -7.77
N ARG A 225 13.98 -1.86 -7.20
CA ARG A 225 14.89 -0.98 -7.93
C ARG A 225 16.35 -1.38 -7.66
N LEU A 226 17.01 -1.91 -8.68
CA LEU A 226 18.42 -2.31 -8.61
C LEU A 226 19.33 -1.08 -8.45
N ALA A 227 20.55 -1.28 -7.98
CA ALA A 227 21.52 -0.20 -7.74
C ALA A 227 21.86 0.60 -9.02
N ASP A 228 21.73 -0.01 -10.21
CA ASP A 228 21.89 0.66 -11.51
C ASP A 228 20.70 1.57 -11.88
N GLY A 229 19.67 1.60 -11.02
CA GLY A 229 18.46 2.39 -11.16
C GLY A 229 17.36 1.73 -11.97
N THR A 230 17.58 0.54 -12.55
CA THR A 230 16.57 -0.20 -13.32
C THR A 230 15.57 -0.91 -12.42
N LEU A 231 14.38 -1.18 -12.97
CA LEU A 231 13.31 -1.89 -12.26
C LEU A 231 13.30 -3.38 -12.62
N ALA A 232 13.17 -4.24 -11.62
CA ALA A 232 13.14 -5.69 -11.79
C ALA A 232 12.04 -6.34 -10.95
N ARG A 233 11.64 -7.56 -11.35
CA ARG A 233 10.89 -8.51 -10.52
C ARG A 233 11.83 -9.60 -10.07
N TRP A 234 11.77 -9.98 -8.81
CA TRP A 234 12.49 -11.13 -8.27
C TRP A 234 11.49 -12.12 -7.66
N ILE A 235 11.65 -13.41 -7.96
CA ILE A 235 10.87 -14.51 -7.37
C ILE A 235 11.83 -15.34 -6.51
N PRO A 236 11.89 -15.10 -5.18
CA PRO A 236 12.92 -15.66 -4.31
C PRO A 236 13.02 -17.18 -4.36
N GLU A 237 11.90 -17.88 -4.42
CA GLU A 237 11.84 -19.35 -4.36
C GLU A 237 12.46 -20.03 -5.59
N SER A 238 12.53 -19.32 -6.71
CA SER A 238 13.13 -19.80 -7.97
C SER A 238 14.43 -19.07 -8.33
N ASP A 239 14.84 -18.10 -7.51
CA ASP A 239 15.91 -17.15 -7.78
C ASP A 239 15.83 -16.49 -9.17
N LEU A 240 14.60 -16.27 -9.65
CA LEU A 240 14.36 -15.69 -10.97
C LEU A 240 14.32 -14.17 -10.86
N LEU A 241 15.33 -13.50 -11.43
CA LEU A 241 15.37 -12.05 -11.58
C LEU A 241 15.03 -11.63 -13.02
N VAL A 242 13.99 -10.83 -13.18
CA VAL A 242 13.51 -10.34 -14.49
C VAL A 242 13.62 -8.82 -14.54
N ASN A 243 14.56 -8.31 -15.34
CA ASN A 243 14.64 -6.88 -15.63
C ASN A 243 13.46 -6.44 -16.51
N LEU A 244 12.81 -5.34 -16.15
CA LEU A 244 11.60 -4.85 -16.82
C LEU A 244 11.89 -3.85 -17.96
N GLY A 245 13.15 -3.50 -18.20
CA GLY A 245 13.54 -2.57 -19.27
C GLY A 245 13.02 -1.15 -19.08
N VAL A 246 12.70 -0.75 -17.84
CA VAL A 246 12.30 0.62 -17.50
C VAL A 246 13.55 1.39 -17.05
N GLY A 247 13.75 2.60 -17.61
CA GLY A 247 14.96 3.40 -17.40
C GLY A 247 15.23 3.84 -15.96
N SER A 248 16.38 4.50 -15.74
CA SER A 248 17.02 4.71 -14.43
C SER A 248 16.36 5.71 -13.46
N ASN A 249 15.24 6.34 -13.84
CA ASN A 249 14.50 7.30 -13.01
C ASN A 249 13.10 6.79 -12.66
N VAL A 250 13.08 5.64 -12.01
CA VAL A 250 11.88 4.89 -11.64
C VAL A 250 11.94 4.50 -10.16
N MET A 251 10.80 4.46 -9.47
CA MET A 251 10.68 3.93 -8.11
C MET A 251 9.49 2.96 -8.04
N CYS A 252 9.66 1.83 -7.36
CA CYS A 252 8.57 0.93 -7.02
C CYS A 252 8.13 1.17 -5.57
N VAL A 253 6.98 1.78 -5.38
CA VAL A 253 6.43 2.11 -4.06
C VAL A 253 5.49 1.00 -3.56
N ASP A 254 4.82 0.30 -4.47
CA ASP A 254 3.92 -0.82 -4.15
C ASP A 254 3.82 -1.84 -5.30
N ILE A 255 3.47 -3.07 -4.95
CA ILE A 255 3.27 -4.19 -5.89
C ILE A 255 2.05 -5.02 -5.48
N ASN A 256 1.32 -5.57 -6.44
CA ASN A 256 0.24 -6.54 -6.18
C ASN A 256 0.65 -7.97 -6.51
N ASP A 257 -0.26 -8.93 -6.31
CA ASP A 257 0.03 -10.37 -6.43
C ASP A 257 0.31 -10.82 -7.87
N ALA A 258 -0.09 -10.01 -8.85
CA ALA A 258 0.23 -10.22 -10.26
C ALA A 258 1.61 -9.66 -10.65
N GLY A 259 2.35 -9.08 -9.70
CA GLY A 259 3.63 -8.43 -9.93
C GLY A 259 3.51 -7.07 -10.63
N TYR A 260 2.32 -6.46 -10.64
CA TYR A 260 2.14 -5.12 -11.20
C TYR A 260 2.54 -4.07 -10.17
N MET A 261 3.28 -3.06 -10.62
CA MET A 261 3.93 -2.11 -9.72
C MET A 261 3.33 -0.72 -9.87
N VAL A 262 3.45 0.07 -8.82
CA VAL A 262 3.19 1.51 -8.85
C VAL A 262 4.34 2.26 -8.20
N GLY A 263 4.41 3.56 -8.46
CA GLY A 263 5.42 4.44 -7.88
C GLY A 263 5.59 5.70 -8.69
N SER A 264 6.83 6.04 -9.04
CA SER A 264 7.16 7.20 -9.87
C SER A 264 8.00 6.83 -11.07
N TYR A 265 7.79 7.53 -12.19
CA TYR A 265 8.62 7.49 -13.38
C TYR A 265 8.81 8.91 -13.89
N ASN A 266 10.05 9.39 -13.94
CA ASN A 266 10.36 10.78 -14.31
C ASN A 266 9.51 11.82 -13.53
N ASN A 267 9.44 11.67 -12.21
CA ASN A 267 8.66 12.51 -11.30
C ASN A 267 7.15 12.53 -11.57
N SER A 268 6.63 11.59 -12.37
CA SER A 268 5.20 11.39 -12.57
C SER A 268 4.74 10.12 -11.85
N PRO A 269 3.56 10.11 -11.21
CA PRO A 269 2.98 8.89 -10.68
C PRO A 269 2.83 7.87 -11.82
N MET A 270 3.12 6.61 -11.55
CA MET A 270 3.04 5.56 -12.56
C MET A 270 2.35 4.29 -12.08
N ARG A 271 1.82 3.53 -13.04
CA ARG A 271 1.44 2.12 -12.92
C ARG A 271 2.12 1.32 -14.02
N LEU A 272 2.80 0.24 -13.64
CA LEU A 272 3.50 -0.68 -14.54
C LEU A 272 2.85 -2.06 -14.51
N ILE A 273 2.02 -2.33 -15.51
CA ILE A 273 1.51 -3.67 -15.83
C ILE A 273 2.45 -4.31 -16.88
N THR A 274 2.68 -3.57 -17.96
CA THR A 274 3.61 -3.86 -19.05
C THR A 274 4.42 -2.60 -19.38
N PRO A 275 5.68 -2.71 -19.81
CA PRO A 275 6.44 -1.58 -20.31
C PRO A 275 5.87 -1.04 -21.63
N PRO A 276 5.91 0.29 -21.88
CA PRO A 276 6.32 1.35 -20.93
C PRO A 276 5.27 1.61 -19.83
N PRO A 277 5.67 2.14 -18.66
CA PRO A 277 4.73 2.43 -17.59
C PRO A 277 3.68 3.46 -18.01
N LYS A 278 2.44 3.28 -17.52
CA LYS A 278 1.39 4.29 -17.63
C LYS A 278 1.64 5.38 -16.59
N THR A 279 1.80 6.62 -17.04
CA THR A 279 1.92 7.78 -16.14
C THR A 279 0.60 8.51 -15.95
N PHE A 280 0.46 9.23 -14.83
CA PHE A 280 -0.73 10.00 -14.49
C PHE A 280 -0.39 11.49 -14.37
N ASN A 281 -1.24 12.36 -14.93
CA ASN A 281 -1.12 13.80 -14.76
C ASN A 281 -2.08 14.27 -13.66
N VAL A 282 -1.56 14.48 -12.45
CA VAL A 282 -2.31 14.94 -11.27
C VAL A 282 -2.04 16.42 -10.93
N GLY A 283 -1.39 17.16 -11.84
CA GLY A 283 -0.94 18.54 -11.62
C GLY A 283 0.41 18.63 -10.91
N VAL A 284 0.88 19.86 -10.71
CA VAL A 284 2.17 20.14 -10.06
C VAL A 284 1.98 20.10 -8.54
N GLN A 285 2.43 19.03 -7.90
CA GLN A 285 2.46 18.87 -6.45
C GLN A 285 3.85 18.33 -6.04
N LEU A 286 4.26 18.63 -4.80
CA LEU A 286 5.59 18.31 -4.28
C LEU A 286 5.85 16.79 -4.12
N THR A 287 4.82 15.94 -4.21
CA THR A 287 4.92 14.48 -4.00
C THR A 287 4.05 13.72 -5.01
N ASN A 288 4.53 13.64 -6.25
CA ASN A 288 3.82 13.02 -7.36
C ASN A 288 4.22 11.56 -7.57
N TRP A 289 3.80 10.68 -6.65
CA TRP A 289 3.91 9.23 -6.83
C TRP A 289 2.58 8.51 -6.62
N ALA A 290 2.46 7.35 -7.24
CA ALA A 290 1.42 6.37 -6.94
C ALA A 290 1.90 5.53 -5.77
N SER A 291 1.08 5.40 -4.73
CA SER A 291 1.49 4.96 -3.40
C SER A 291 0.96 3.59 -3.01
N GLY A 292 -0.05 3.09 -3.71
CA GLY A 292 -0.61 1.78 -3.47
C GLY A 292 -1.28 1.19 -4.70
N ILE A 293 -1.27 -0.14 -4.79
CA ILE A 293 -2.00 -0.91 -5.80
C ILE A 293 -2.63 -2.14 -5.17
N ASN A 294 -3.90 -2.39 -5.46
CA ASN A 294 -4.58 -3.60 -5.01
C ASN A 294 -4.61 -4.69 -6.09
N ASN A 295 -5.14 -5.87 -5.76
CA ASN A 295 -5.25 -7.01 -6.69
C ASN A 295 -6.28 -6.81 -7.81
N SER A 296 -7.05 -5.73 -7.76
CA SER A 296 -7.92 -5.28 -8.86
C SER A 296 -7.30 -4.20 -9.74
N ASN A 297 -6.01 -3.89 -9.54
CA ASN A 297 -5.22 -2.88 -10.27
C ASN A 297 -5.72 -1.45 -10.07
N ASP A 298 -6.49 -1.20 -8.99
CA ASP A 298 -6.82 0.14 -8.55
C ASP A 298 -5.57 0.77 -7.97
N VAL A 299 -5.34 2.05 -8.28
CA VAL A 299 -4.12 2.76 -7.85
C VAL A 299 -4.50 3.96 -7.02
N SER A 300 -4.00 3.99 -5.78
CA SER A 300 -3.98 5.21 -4.98
C SER A 300 -2.81 6.08 -5.40
N ILE A 301 -3.10 7.36 -5.60
CA ILE A 301 -2.13 8.36 -6.02
C ILE A 301 -2.18 9.51 -5.01
N SER A 302 -0.99 10.00 -4.64
CA SER A 302 -0.84 11.19 -3.80
C SER A 302 -1.73 12.36 -4.28
N SER A 303 -2.01 13.27 -3.36
CA SER A 303 -2.96 14.38 -3.56
C SER A 303 -4.44 13.94 -3.64
N GLY A 304 -4.75 12.74 -3.16
CA GLY A 304 -6.12 12.25 -3.01
C GLY A 304 -6.76 11.81 -4.33
N TYR A 305 -5.99 11.15 -5.21
CA TYR A 305 -6.48 10.62 -6.47
C TYR A 305 -6.58 9.10 -6.44
N LEU A 306 -7.63 8.57 -7.07
CA LEU A 306 -7.81 7.14 -7.32
C LEU A 306 -7.87 6.92 -8.84
N TYR A 307 -7.09 5.97 -9.35
CA TYR A 307 -7.21 5.50 -10.72
C TYR A 307 -7.78 4.08 -10.76
N ARG A 308 -8.72 3.84 -11.67
CA ARG A 308 -9.17 2.49 -12.04
C ARG A 308 -9.39 2.41 -13.55
N ASP A 309 -9.30 1.21 -14.10
CA ASP A 309 -9.48 1.03 -15.54
C ASP A 309 -10.91 1.30 -16.03
N ASP A 310 -11.92 1.04 -15.20
CA ASP A 310 -13.34 1.20 -15.53
C ASP A 310 -13.85 2.65 -15.39
N ILE A 311 -13.25 3.45 -14.51
CA ILE A 311 -13.67 4.85 -14.25
C ILE A 311 -12.64 5.89 -14.68
N GLY A 312 -11.37 5.52 -14.81
CA GLY A 312 -10.25 6.44 -15.04
C GLY A 312 -9.72 7.08 -13.75
N LEU A 313 -9.04 8.21 -13.91
CA LEU A 313 -8.47 8.99 -12.81
C LEU A 313 -9.55 9.88 -12.17
N VAL A 314 -9.69 9.80 -10.85
CA VAL A 314 -10.71 10.51 -10.07
C VAL A 314 -10.08 11.24 -8.90
N ASN A 315 -10.46 12.51 -8.70
CA ASN A 315 -10.13 13.26 -7.48
C ASN A 315 -11.15 12.91 -6.38
N LEU A 316 -10.66 12.29 -5.30
CA LEU A 316 -11.51 11.81 -4.20
C LEU A 316 -12.21 12.95 -3.44
N SER A 317 -11.72 14.19 -3.52
CA SER A 317 -12.34 15.34 -2.84
C SER A 317 -13.81 15.54 -3.23
N SER A 318 -14.19 15.20 -4.46
CA SER A 318 -15.58 15.27 -4.94
C SER A 318 -16.45 14.11 -4.44
N TYR A 319 -15.84 13.09 -3.85
CA TYR A 319 -16.47 11.85 -3.42
C TYR A 319 -16.42 11.63 -1.90
N LEU A 320 -15.92 12.59 -1.11
CA LEU A 320 -15.89 12.45 0.34
C LEU A 320 -17.29 12.65 0.96
N SER A 321 -17.57 11.82 1.96
CA SER A 321 -18.66 11.92 2.93
C SER A 321 -18.06 12.09 4.32
N GLY A 322 -18.73 12.83 5.19
CA GLY A 322 -18.21 13.19 6.52
C GLY A 322 -18.87 14.46 7.03
N THR A 323 -18.46 14.91 8.22
CA THR A 323 -18.95 16.18 8.76
C THR A 323 -18.43 17.36 7.93
N THR A 324 -19.05 18.53 8.07
CA THR A 324 -18.54 19.77 7.43
C THR A 324 -17.15 20.13 7.96
N VAL A 325 -16.88 19.85 9.24
CA VAL A 325 -15.55 20.05 9.85
C VAL A 325 -14.52 19.16 9.16
N ASP A 326 -14.83 17.88 8.97
CA ASP A 326 -13.87 16.93 8.40
C ASP A 326 -13.50 17.25 6.95
N ARG A 327 -14.51 17.62 6.15
CA ARG A 327 -14.31 18.03 4.76
C ARG A 327 -13.57 19.36 4.66
N THR A 328 -13.80 20.28 5.58
CA THR A 328 -13.05 21.53 5.66
C THR A 328 -11.58 21.25 5.98
N LEU A 329 -11.31 20.36 6.94
CA LEU A 329 -9.95 19.95 7.29
C LEU A 329 -9.23 19.34 6.08
N TRP A 330 -9.88 18.43 5.36
CA TRP A 330 -9.36 17.84 4.12
C TRP A 330 -9.03 18.92 3.08
N SER A 331 -9.98 19.82 2.83
CA SER A 331 -9.85 20.87 1.83
C SER A 331 -8.65 21.77 2.11
N ASN A 332 -8.48 22.16 3.38
CA ASN A 332 -7.45 23.08 3.85
C ASN A 332 -6.08 22.42 4.05
N ALA A 333 -5.98 21.09 4.00
CA ALA A 333 -4.70 20.39 4.13
C ALA A 333 -3.74 20.83 3.02
N ALA A 334 -2.53 21.21 3.41
CA ALA A 334 -1.45 21.62 2.53
C ALA A 334 -1.02 20.47 1.62
N LEU A 335 -0.98 19.25 2.16
CA LEU A 335 -0.75 18.01 1.41
C LEU A 335 -1.82 16.98 1.79
N LYS A 336 -2.34 16.28 0.79
CA LYS A 336 -3.30 15.18 0.94
C LYS A 336 -2.59 13.88 0.59
N GLY A 337 -1.73 13.41 1.50
CA GLY A 337 -1.03 12.15 1.31
C GLY A 337 -2.05 11.02 1.30
N LEU A 338 -2.18 10.31 0.18
CA LEU A 338 -2.95 9.08 0.05
C LEU A 338 -1.92 7.95 -0.03
N GLY A 339 -2.00 6.98 0.86
CA GLY A 339 -1.06 5.87 0.97
C GLY A 339 -1.63 4.61 0.33
N LYS A 340 -1.55 3.50 1.05
CA LYS A 340 -1.97 2.16 0.63
C LYS A 340 -3.48 2.05 0.39
N ILE A 341 -3.85 1.10 -0.45
CA ILE A 341 -5.22 0.74 -0.79
C ILE A 341 -5.41 -0.77 -0.59
N ALA A 342 -6.42 -1.14 0.19
CA ALA A 342 -6.81 -2.53 0.40
C ALA A 342 -7.50 -3.12 -0.84
N ASP A 343 -7.70 -4.44 -0.86
CA ASP A 343 -8.45 -5.12 -1.89
C ASP A 343 -9.92 -4.69 -1.91
N ARG A 344 -10.55 -4.87 -3.09
CA ARG A 344 -11.94 -4.49 -3.28
C ARG A 344 -12.84 -5.33 -2.37
N ASN A 345 -13.64 -4.65 -1.56
CA ASN A 345 -14.73 -5.30 -0.85
C ASN A 345 -15.78 -5.83 -1.86
N VAL A 346 -16.29 -7.05 -1.61
CA VAL A 346 -17.26 -7.73 -2.49
C VAL A 346 -18.54 -6.94 -2.73
N THR A 347 -18.96 -6.11 -1.77
CA THR A 347 -20.21 -5.33 -1.82
C THR A 347 -19.97 -3.97 -2.46
N SER A 348 -19.00 -3.21 -1.96
CA SER A 348 -18.75 -1.86 -2.48
C SER A 348 -18.10 -1.88 -3.86
N LYS A 349 -17.32 -2.92 -4.17
CA LYS A 349 -16.40 -3.02 -5.31
C LYS A 349 -15.23 -2.03 -5.26
N TYR A 350 -14.89 -1.50 -4.08
CA TYR A 350 -13.77 -0.58 -3.84
C TYR A 350 -13.00 -1.03 -2.60
N GLY A 351 -11.70 -0.75 -2.59
CA GLY A 351 -10.85 -0.91 -1.42
C GLY A 351 -10.98 0.25 -0.44
N GLN A 352 -10.68 -0.02 0.83
CA GLN A 352 -10.40 1.03 1.80
C GLN A 352 -9.04 1.65 1.50
N MET A 353 -8.87 2.92 1.82
CA MET A 353 -7.59 3.62 1.60
C MET A 353 -7.18 4.36 2.85
N ILE A 354 -5.89 4.36 3.14
CA ILE A 354 -5.32 5.15 4.24
C ILE A 354 -4.55 6.34 3.70
N GLY A 355 -4.31 7.30 4.57
CA GLY A 355 -3.40 8.38 4.25
C GLY A 355 -3.09 9.28 5.44
N THR A 356 -2.40 10.37 5.16
CA THR A 356 -2.02 11.37 6.15
C THR A 356 -2.11 12.75 5.52
N LEU A 357 -2.87 13.64 6.16
CA LEU A 357 -2.93 15.05 5.80
C LEU A 357 -1.75 15.78 6.45
N SER A 358 -1.13 16.70 5.73
CA SER A 358 -0.24 17.71 6.30
C SER A 358 -1.01 19.02 6.42
N ILE A 359 -1.14 19.54 7.63
CA ILE A 359 -1.95 20.71 7.97
C ILE A 359 -1.00 21.75 8.53
N ARG A 360 -1.04 22.97 7.98
CA ARG A 360 -0.22 24.07 8.48
C ARG A 360 -1.00 24.85 9.54
N ASN A 361 -0.45 24.91 10.73
CA ASN A 361 -0.97 25.74 11.82
C ASN A 361 -0.74 27.23 11.55
N ALA A 362 -1.41 28.10 12.31
CA ALA A 362 -1.27 29.55 12.18
C ALA A 362 0.17 30.06 12.43
N ASP A 363 0.95 29.34 13.25
CA ASP A 363 2.36 29.61 13.54
C ASP A 363 3.33 29.05 12.47
N GLY A 364 2.80 28.43 11.42
CA GLY A 364 3.58 27.84 10.33
C GLY A 364 4.05 26.40 10.58
N THR A 365 3.86 25.85 11.78
CA THR A 365 4.20 24.45 12.10
C THR A 365 3.30 23.47 11.32
N LEU A 366 3.80 22.25 11.09
CA LEU A 366 3.04 21.19 10.43
C LEU A 366 2.47 20.23 11.46
N TYR A 367 1.17 19.98 11.37
CA TYR A 367 0.46 18.92 12.08
C TYR A 367 0.03 17.85 11.09
N TYR A 368 0.27 16.59 11.43
CA TYR A 368 -0.08 15.46 10.58
C TYR A 368 -1.31 14.75 11.10
N GLN A 369 -2.33 14.57 10.26
CA GLN A 369 -3.60 13.95 10.64
C GLN A 369 -3.84 12.71 9.78
N PRO A 370 -3.72 11.49 10.33
CA PRO A 370 -4.04 10.29 9.58
C PRO A 370 -5.55 10.16 9.37
N TYR A 371 -5.92 9.45 8.31
CA TYR A 371 -7.31 9.18 7.98
C TYR A 371 -7.49 7.81 7.31
N LEU A 372 -8.70 7.30 7.40
CA LEU A 372 -9.23 6.16 6.68
C LEU A 372 -10.36 6.63 5.75
N LEU A 373 -10.34 6.15 4.51
CA LEU A 373 -11.42 6.31 3.54
C LEU A 373 -12.12 4.98 3.34
N THR A 374 -13.37 4.89 3.79
CA THR A 374 -14.18 3.68 3.66
C THR A 374 -15.26 3.88 2.60
N PRO A 375 -15.32 3.06 1.53
CA PRO A 375 -16.34 3.22 0.50
C PRO A 375 -17.74 2.94 1.07
N ILE A 376 -18.66 3.87 0.84
CA ILE A 376 -20.07 3.73 1.23
C ILE A 376 -20.78 2.96 0.14
N ALA A 377 -21.31 1.78 0.48
CA ALA A 377 -22.07 0.96 -0.47
C ALA A 377 -23.23 1.79 -1.07
N PRO A 378 -23.49 1.69 -2.38
CA PRO A 378 -24.66 2.33 -2.96
C PRO A 378 -25.91 1.78 -2.26
N THR A 379 -26.74 2.65 -1.70
CA THR A 379 -28.07 2.23 -1.26
C THR A 379 -28.82 1.73 -2.51
N LYS A 380 -29.29 0.48 -2.49
CA LYS A 380 -30.19 -0.02 -3.53
C LYS A 380 -31.38 0.94 -3.57
N ARG A 381 -31.50 1.69 -4.66
CA ARG A 381 -32.64 2.56 -4.91
C ARG A 381 -33.83 1.75 -5.36
#